data_AF-A9NW95-F1
#
_entry.id   AF-A9NW95-F1
#
_cell.length_a   1.000
_cell.length_b   1.000
_cell.length_c   1.000
_cell.angle_alpha   90.00
_cell.angle_beta   90.00
_cell.angle_gamma   90.00
#
_symmetry.space_group_name_H-M   'P 1'
#
loop_
_entity.id
_entity.type
_entity.pdbx_description
1 polymer ?
#
loop_
_entity_poly.entity_id
_entity_poly.type
_entity_poly.pdbx_seq_one_letter_code
_entity_poly.pdbx_strand_id
1 'polypeptide(L)'
;MAKHGLHFGDKNTADIRLYLIASSGQETEDPLFVHSQVLKKAGFFETKLSECSSSDKRSFEIKVTNSHNRENYIRCIQLLYSFQEDQRFYFSSVDDALAVLPVASQIMFHDCIQSCMLYLDAVRWSPEQKAKLRALLTSLKLDILPDLGTRLGILGKSDSEHIEMVKDSLQELLSRTLKNEFETRTRAEKHMSEYFKAEVSPAVKDACRSALLKEFSGDVERIKSEDKNIELYCNRLSWLVGVIQSCDGKLFETVLKLFCEDTNLRNSINEKTPERSAYFILNILRNRFLKAMGNGDIITPKSFRVFLLTNWVETMVHLNVYYSITI
;
A
#
# COMPACT_ATOMS: atom_id res chain seq x y z
N MET A 1 39.76 -29.12 29.44
CA MET A 1 40.08 -27.69 29.63
C MET A 1 38.87 -26.89 29.21
N ALA A 2 38.17 -26.27 30.16
CA ALA A 2 36.95 -25.52 29.88
C ALA A 2 37.28 -24.28 29.05
N LYS A 3 36.73 -24.16 27.83
CA LYS A 3 36.72 -22.92 27.06
C LYS A 3 35.95 -21.89 27.89
N HIS A 4 36.64 -21.07 28.68
CA HIS A 4 36.02 -19.93 29.33
C HIS A 4 35.65 -18.95 28.22
N GLY A 5 34.35 -18.83 27.95
CA GLY A 5 33.86 -17.83 27.01
C GLY A 5 34.21 -16.43 27.50
N LEU A 6 34.47 -15.51 26.58
CA LEU A 6 34.69 -14.11 26.93
C LEU A 6 33.37 -13.54 27.43
N HIS A 7 33.41 -12.78 28.53
CA HIS A 7 32.22 -12.18 29.11
C HIS A 7 32.28 -10.66 29.01
N PHE A 8 31.15 -10.05 28.68
CA PHE A 8 31.01 -8.60 28.65
C PHE A 8 31.27 -8.01 30.05
N GLY A 9 32.10 -6.97 30.15
CA GLY A 9 32.38 -6.28 31.41
C GLY A 9 33.48 -6.92 32.27
N ASP A 10 34.12 -8.01 31.82
CA ASP A 10 35.24 -8.62 32.56
C ASP A 10 36.49 -7.74 32.49
N LYS A 11 36.77 -7.03 33.59
CA LYS A 11 37.92 -6.11 33.70
C LYS A 11 39.27 -6.84 33.69
N ASN A 12 39.30 -8.13 33.99
CA ASN A 12 40.56 -8.88 34.09
C ASN A 12 41.07 -9.32 32.71
N THR A 13 40.15 -9.59 31.77
CA THR A 13 40.47 -10.12 30.44
C THR A 13 40.29 -9.10 29.31
N ALA A 14 39.56 -8.00 29.56
CA ALA A 14 39.32 -6.96 28.56
C ALA A 14 40.60 -6.23 28.14
N ASP A 15 40.80 -6.10 26.83
CA ASP A 15 41.90 -5.37 26.20
C ASP A 15 41.48 -4.00 25.66
N ILE A 16 40.17 -3.69 25.69
CA ILE A 16 39.59 -2.40 25.24
C ILE A 16 38.74 -1.75 26.34
N ARG A 17 38.92 -0.43 26.48
CA ARG A 17 38.01 0.46 27.22
C ARG A 17 37.20 1.27 26.22
N LEU A 18 35.89 1.02 26.18
CA LEU A 18 34.97 1.66 25.25
C LEU A 18 34.19 2.76 25.97
N TYR A 19 34.34 4.00 25.50
CA TYR A 19 33.60 5.16 25.98
C TYR A 19 32.48 5.50 24.99
N LEU A 20 31.26 5.65 25.49
CA LEU A 20 30.10 6.07 24.72
C LEU A 20 29.86 7.55 25.01
N ILE A 21 29.93 8.38 23.98
CA ILE A 21 29.75 9.83 24.10
C ILE A 21 28.35 10.17 23.60
N ALA A 22 27.58 10.85 24.45
CA ALA A 22 26.23 11.29 24.10
C ALA A 22 26.29 12.35 22.99
N SER A 23 25.18 12.53 22.27
CA SER A 23 25.04 13.61 21.27
C SER A 23 25.20 15.02 21.86
N SER A 24 25.03 15.18 23.18
CA SER A 24 25.33 16.41 23.93
C SER A 24 26.82 16.68 24.16
N GLY A 25 27.71 15.76 23.76
CA GLY A 25 29.16 15.86 23.97
C GLY A 25 29.62 15.44 25.37
N GLN A 26 28.70 15.05 26.26
CA GLN A 26 29.07 14.48 27.56
C GLN A 26 29.66 13.08 27.39
N GLU A 27 30.90 12.92 27.85
CA GLU A 27 31.53 11.60 27.99
C GLU A 27 30.96 10.92 29.24
N THR A 28 30.74 9.61 29.16
CA THR A 28 30.32 8.84 30.33
C THR A 28 31.47 8.63 31.30
N GLU A 29 31.22 8.81 32.59
CA GLU A 29 32.22 8.69 33.66
C GLU A 29 32.86 7.28 33.71
N ASP A 30 32.11 6.23 33.35
CA ASP A 30 32.58 4.84 33.38
C ASP A 30 32.74 4.19 31.98
N PRO A 31 33.94 3.68 31.63
CA PRO A 31 34.17 2.92 30.41
C PRO A 31 33.58 1.52 30.47
N LEU A 32 33.17 1.01 29.30
CA LEU A 32 32.78 -0.40 29.13
C LEU A 32 34.04 -1.23 28.85
N PHE A 33 34.23 -2.29 29.62
CA PHE A 33 35.35 -3.23 29.45
C PHE A 33 34.96 -4.32 28.45
N VAL A 34 35.62 -4.33 27.29
CA VAL A 34 35.28 -5.19 26.16
C VAL A 34 36.52 -5.78 25.49
N HIS A 35 36.30 -6.78 24.63
CA HIS A 35 37.36 -7.57 23.99
C HIS A 35 37.45 -7.24 22.49
N SER A 36 38.66 -6.98 21.99
CA SER A 36 38.94 -6.65 20.58
C SER A 36 38.43 -7.74 19.63
N GLN A 37 38.67 -9.01 19.97
CA GLN A 37 38.21 -10.16 19.18
C GLN A 37 36.69 -10.24 19.04
N VAL A 38 35.93 -9.72 20.01
CA VAL A 38 34.46 -9.69 19.93
C VAL A 38 33.99 -8.47 19.14
N LEU A 39 34.61 -7.31 19.36
CA LEU A 39 34.25 -6.09 18.65
C LEU A 39 34.50 -6.17 17.14
N LYS A 40 35.52 -6.92 16.70
CA LYS A 40 35.82 -7.16 15.28
C LYS A 40 34.68 -7.79 14.48
N LYS A 41 33.67 -8.38 15.14
CA LYS A 41 32.45 -8.87 14.47
C LYS A 41 31.62 -7.74 13.84
N ALA A 42 31.84 -6.48 14.24
CA ALA A 42 31.17 -5.32 13.67
C ALA A 42 32.18 -4.46 12.89
N GLY A 43 31.84 -4.11 11.65
CA GLY A 43 32.78 -3.48 10.71
C GLY A 43 33.33 -2.14 11.19
N PHE A 44 32.53 -1.36 11.92
CA PHE A 44 32.97 -0.08 12.49
C PHE A 44 34.17 -0.26 13.43
N PHE A 45 34.08 -1.24 14.34
CA PHE A 45 35.15 -1.49 15.30
C PHE A 45 36.34 -2.20 14.66
N GLU A 46 36.11 -3.08 13.68
CA GLU A 46 37.19 -3.69 12.91
C GLU A 46 38.06 -2.63 12.24
N THR A 47 37.43 -1.65 11.58
CA THR A 47 38.14 -0.54 10.94
C THR A 47 38.88 0.29 11.98
N LYS A 48 38.22 0.69 13.07
CA LYS A 48 38.84 1.47 14.16
C LYS A 48 40.04 0.76 14.80
N LEU A 49 39.96 -0.55 14.97
CA LEU A 49 41.05 -1.35 15.54
C LEU A 49 42.22 -1.52 14.56
N SER A 50 41.95 -1.61 13.26
CA SER A 50 42.99 -1.68 12.23
C SER A 50 43.77 -0.36 12.09
N GLU A 51 43.13 0.79 12.29
CA GLU A 51 43.76 2.11 12.29
C GLU A 51 44.72 2.30 13.48
N CYS A 52 44.44 1.65 14.61
CA CYS A 52 45.17 1.85 15.88
C CYS A 52 46.33 0.88 16.11
N SER A 53 46.49 -0.18 15.31
CA SER A 53 47.51 -1.21 15.52
C SER A 53 48.97 -0.77 15.28
N SER A 54 49.19 0.53 15.05
CA SER A 54 50.49 1.18 14.83
C SER A 54 51.09 1.82 16.10
N SER A 55 50.40 1.82 17.25
CA SER A 55 50.88 2.46 18.48
C SER A 55 50.77 1.56 19.74
N ASP A 56 51.73 1.74 20.65
CA ASP A 56 52.17 0.83 21.71
C ASP A 56 51.10 0.24 22.68
N LYS A 57 51.12 -1.10 22.79
CA LYS A 57 50.90 -2.04 23.92
C LYS A 57 50.31 -1.59 25.28
N ARG A 58 49.33 -0.68 25.34
CA ARG A 58 48.46 -0.50 26.52
C ARG A 58 46.99 -0.53 26.08
N SER A 59 46.13 -0.93 27.01
CA SER A 59 44.67 -1.08 26.85
C SER A 59 44.10 -0.02 25.92
N PHE A 60 43.49 -0.43 24.80
CA PHE A 60 43.05 0.49 23.75
C PHE A 60 41.79 1.23 24.19
N GLU A 61 41.76 2.55 24.01
CA GLU A 61 40.57 3.37 24.28
C GLU A 61 39.84 3.67 22.97
N ILE A 62 38.57 3.29 22.88
CA ILE A 62 37.72 3.60 21.73
C ILE A 62 36.61 4.54 22.20
N LYS A 63 36.44 5.67 21.50
CA LYS A 63 35.37 6.64 21.74
C LYS A 63 34.34 6.55 20.63
N VAL A 64 33.09 6.26 20.97
CA VAL A 64 31.96 6.26 20.02
C VAL A 64 31.16 7.55 20.23
N THR A 65 31.22 8.44 19.25
CA THR A 65 30.48 9.71 19.27
C THR A 65 29.06 9.53 18.73
N ASN A 66 28.16 10.44 19.15
CA ASN A 66 26.77 10.47 18.71
C ASN A 66 25.94 9.23 19.09
N SER A 67 26.19 8.67 20.28
CA SER A 67 25.31 7.64 20.82
C SER A 67 24.01 8.30 21.31
N HIS A 68 22.91 8.10 20.58
CA HIS A 68 21.61 8.69 20.92
C HIS A 68 20.98 8.05 22.16
N ASN A 69 21.22 6.75 22.37
CA ASN A 69 20.77 6.02 23.56
C ASN A 69 21.87 5.02 24.00
N ARG A 70 22.45 5.27 25.18
CA ARG A 70 23.52 4.45 25.77
C ARG A 70 23.09 3.01 26.01
N GLU A 71 21.86 2.80 26.49
CA GLU A 71 21.35 1.47 26.84
C GLU A 71 21.23 0.59 25.59
N ASN A 72 20.71 1.15 24.50
CA ASN A 72 20.62 0.46 23.22
C ASN A 72 22.01 0.08 22.68
N TYR A 73 23.01 0.96 22.88
CA TYR A 73 24.40 0.69 22.52
C TYR A 73 25.00 -0.45 23.33
N ILE A 74 24.85 -0.41 24.67
CA ILE A 74 25.29 -1.49 25.55
C ILE A 74 24.62 -2.81 25.16
N ARG A 75 23.31 -2.78 24.93
CA ARG A 75 22.53 -3.95 24.50
C ARG A 75 23.06 -4.53 23.19
N CYS A 76 23.33 -3.69 22.19
CA CYS A 76 23.90 -4.13 20.92
C CYS A 76 25.31 -4.72 21.09
N ILE A 77 26.13 -4.17 21.98
CA ILE A 77 27.46 -4.71 22.28
C ILE A 77 27.36 -6.06 22.99
N GLN A 78 26.43 -6.22 23.94
CA GLN A 78 26.16 -7.51 24.59
C GLN A 78 25.73 -8.58 23.56
N LEU A 79 25.00 -8.19 22.51
CA LEU A 79 24.66 -9.11 21.42
C LEU A 79 25.89 -9.60 20.66
N LEU A 80 26.97 -8.82 20.51
CA LEU A 80 28.22 -9.31 19.90
C LEU A 80 28.84 -10.50 20.65
N TYR A 81 28.68 -10.53 21.99
CA TYR A 81 29.11 -11.64 22.84
C TYR A 81 28.17 -12.84 22.75
N SER A 82 26.88 -12.59 22.54
CA SER A 82 25.82 -13.60 22.62
C SER A 82 25.46 -14.22 21.27
N PHE A 83 25.80 -13.57 20.16
CA PHE A 83 25.64 -14.11 18.81
C PHE A 83 26.54 -15.33 18.62
N GLN A 84 25.92 -16.51 18.75
CA GLN A 84 26.47 -17.83 18.49
C GLN A 84 25.55 -18.49 17.45
N GLU A 85 26.10 -19.27 16.52
CA GLU A 85 25.39 -19.82 15.36
C GLU A 85 24.09 -20.59 15.72
N ASP A 86 23.96 -21.09 16.97
CA ASP A 86 22.84 -21.94 17.41
C ASP A 86 21.71 -21.21 18.19
N GLN A 87 21.83 -19.92 18.51
CA GLN A 87 20.77 -19.20 19.23
C GLN A 87 19.68 -18.68 18.29
N ARG A 88 18.42 -19.02 18.60
CA ARG A 88 17.23 -18.62 17.80
C ARG A 88 16.51 -17.37 18.33
N PHE A 89 16.84 -16.91 19.53
CA PHE A 89 16.09 -15.84 20.22
C PHE A 89 17.03 -14.75 20.74
N TYR A 90 17.33 -13.75 19.91
CA TYR A 90 18.18 -12.61 20.30
C TYR A 90 17.41 -11.43 20.88
N PHE A 91 16.13 -11.30 20.52
CA PHE A 91 15.27 -10.17 20.86
C PHE A 91 14.15 -10.61 21.80
N SER A 92 13.95 -9.84 22.86
CA SER A 92 12.92 -10.09 23.87
C SER A 92 11.53 -9.58 23.45
N SER A 93 11.49 -8.57 22.57
CA SER A 93 10.26 -7.95 22.07
C SER A 93 10.50 -7.22 20.74
N VAL A 94 9.42 -6.78 20.10
CA VAL A 94 9.49 -5.90 18.92
C VAL A 94 10.20 -4.59 19.27
N ASP A 95 9.90 -3.99 20.42
CA ASP A 95 10.54 -2.73 20.83
C ASP A 95 12.05 -2.90 21.11
N ASP A 96 12.47 -4.06 21.64
CA ASP A 96 13.90 -4.42 21.79
C ASP A 96 14.59 -4.49 20.41
N ALA A 97 13.98 -5.18 19.44
CA ALA A 97 14.52 -5.26 18.07
C ALA A 97 14.59 -3.88 17.39
N LEU A 98 13.54 -3.04 17.55
CA LEU A 98 13.50 -1.68 17.00
C LEU A 98 14.53 -0.75 17.67
N ALA A 99 14.84 -0.97 18.95
CA ALA A 99 15.84 -0.20 19.69
C ALA A 99 17.28 -0.55 19.28
N VAL A 100 17.53 -1.84 18.99
CA VAL A 100 18.86 -2.36 18.59
C VAL A 100 19.18 -2.06 17.13
N LEU A 101 18.21 -2.15 16.23
CA LEU A 101 18.43 -2.07 14.78
C LEU A 101 19.21 -0.81 14.31
N PRO A 102 18.92 0.42 14.78
CA PRO A 102 19.66 1.61 14.37
C PRO A 102 21.12 1.56 14.82
N VAL A 103 21.38 1.05 16.02
CA VAL A 103 22.73 0.89 16.55
C VAL A 103 23.50 -0.16 15.74
N ALA A 104 22.88 -1.31 15.48
CA ALA A 104 23.47 -2.38 14.68
C ALA A 104 23.85 -1.90 13.28
N SER A 105 23.00 -1.09 12.66
CA SER A 105 23.29 -0.41 11.39
C SER A 105 24.47 0.56 11.50
N GLN A 106 24.50 1.41 12.54
CA GLN A 106 25.57 2.39 12.76
C GLN A 106 26.94 1.73 12.95
N ILE A 107 27.02 0.61 13.67
CA ILE A 107 28.29 -0.12 13.89
C ILE A 107 28.60 -1.16 12.79
N MET A 108 27.73 -1.28 11.78
CA MET A 108 27.85 -2.27 10.69
C MET A 108 27.92 -3.71 11.21
N PHE A 109 27.01 -4.08 12.12
CA PHE A 109 26.86 -5.45 12.63
C PHE A 109 25.85 -6.23 11.78
N HIS A 110 26.29 -6.71 10.62
CA HIS A 110 25.42 -7.30 9.58
C HIS A 110 24.59 -8.50 10.07
N ASP A 111 25.17 -9.43 10.83
CA ASP A 111 24.44 -10.61 11.32
C ASP A 111 23.25 -10.23 12.24
N CYS A 112 23.43 -9.19 13.07
CA CYS A 112 22.36 -8.67 13.91
C CYS A 112 21.30 -7.94 13.09
N ILE A 113 21.68 -7.19 12.05
CA ILE A 113 20.73 -6.55 11.15
C ILE A 113 19.87 -7.61 10.46
N GLN A 114 20.49 -8.65 9.90
CA GLN A 114 19.78 -9.74 9.24
C GLN A 114 18.83 -10.45 10.20
N SER A 115 19.29 -10.76 11.41
CA SER A 115 18.47 -11.42 12.42
C SER A 115 17.33 -10.52 12.93
N CYS A 116 17.55 -9.22 13.07
CA CYS A 116 16.50 -8.24 13.34
C CYS A 116 15.42 -8.29 12.26
N MET A 117 15.82 -8.29 10.97
CA MET A 117 14.87 -8.34 9.85
C MET A 117 14.04 -9.62 9.87
N LEU A 118 14.69 -10.78 10.05
CA LEU A 118 14.01 -12.08 10.12
C LEU A 118 13.05 -12.14 11.32
N TYR A 119 13.46 -11.65 12.48
CA TYR A 119 12.61 -11.60 13.67
C TYR A 119 11.40 -10.68 13.44
N LEU A 120 11.63 -9.48 12.94
CA LEU A 120 10.56 -8.51 12.66
C LEU A 120 9.59 -9.07 11.63
N ASP A 121 10.07 -9.78 10.62
CA ASP A 121 9.21 -10.46 9.66
C ASP A 121 8.41 -11.63 10.27
N ALA A 122 8.93 -12.35 11.25
CA ALA A 122 8.19 -13.44 11.88
C ALA A 122 7.04 -12.97 12.82
N VAL A 123 7.14 -11.76 13.38
CA VAL A 123 6.24 -11.30 14.46
C VAL A 123 5.12 -10.36 13.98
N ARG A 124 4.07 -10.22 14.79
CA ARG A 124 3.01 -9.20 14.59
C ARG A 124 3.39 -7.91 15.29
N TRP A 125 2.96 -6.78 14.73
CA TRP A 125 3.23 -5.44 15.27
C TRP A 125 1.93 -4.72 15.61
N SER A 126 1.96 -3.88 16.65
CA SER A 126 0.92 -2.87 16.86
C SER A 126 0.98 -1.77 15.77
N PRO A 127 -0.08 -0.97 15.60
CA PRO A 127 -0.07 0.16 14.67
C PRO A 127 1.09 1.15 14.93
N GLU A 128 1.43 1.39 16.19
CA GLU A 128 2.51 2.27 16.61
C GLU A 128 3.89 1.70 16.25
N GLN A 129 4.11 0.40 16.51
CA GLN A 129 5.34 -0.30 16.15
C GLN A 129 5.51 -0.33 14.63
N LYS A 130 4.43 -0.54 13.86
CA LYS A 130 4.45 -0.49 12.40
C LYS A 130 4.90 0.88 11.88
N ALA A 131 4.39 1.98 12.46
CA ALA A 131 4.79 3.33 12.08
C ALA A 131 6.29 3.58 12.39
N LYS A 132 6.76 3.19 13.58
CA LYS A 132 8.19 3.29 13.96
C LYS A 132 9.08 2.48 13.02
N LEU A 133 8.72 1.22 12.75
CA LEU A 133 9.47 0.34 11.85
C LEU A 133 9.58 0.94 10.44
N ARG A 134 8.47 1.48 9.91
CA ARG A 134 8.45 2.14 8.59
C ARG A 134 9.37 3.36 8.55
N ALA A 135 9.34 4.21 9.57
CA ALA A 135 10.22 5.37 9.66
C ALA A 135 11.70 4.96 9.72
N LEU A 136 12.02 3.96 10.55
CA LEU A 136 13.37 3.44 10.70
C LEU A 136 13.95 2.86 9.41
N LEU A 137 13.23 1.96 8.74
CA LEU A 137 13.71 1.34 7.50
C LEU A 137 13.92 2.36 6.37
N THR A 138 13.04 3.37 6.30
CA THR A 138 13.19 4.47 5.33
C THR A 138 14.45 5.30 5.61
N SER A 139 14.77 5.54 6.89
CA SER A 139 15.94 6.34 7.29
C SER A 139 17.27 5.59 7.15
N LEU A 140 17.29 4.30 7.45
CA LEU A 140 18.52 3.50 7.53
C LEU A 140 18.98 2.93 6.18
N LYS A 141 18.18 3.07 5.10
CA LYS A 141 18.47 2.56 3.75
C LYS A 141 18.98 1.11 3.74
N LEU A 142 18.37 0.26 4.58
CA LEU A 142 18.72 -1.16 4.67
C LEU A 142 18.03 -1.96 3.57
N ASP A 143 18.62 -3.11 3.18
CA ASP A 143 17.96 -4.07 2.32
C ASP A 143 16.77 -4.71 3.05
N ILE A 144 15.56 -4.38 2.61
CA ILE A 144 14.31 -4.86 3.22
C ILE A 144 13.95 -6.20 2.60
N LEU A 145 13.64 -7.20 3.42
CA LEU A 145 13.10 -8.47 2.95
C LEU A 145 11.78 -8.24 2.17
N PRO A 146 11.57 -8.88 1.00
CA PRO A 146 10.39 -8.63 0.16
C PRO A 146 9.05 -8.75 0.90
N ASP A 147 8.90 -9.79 1.71
CA ASP A 147 7.66 -10.06 2.46
C ASP A 147 7.44 -9.03 3.58
N LEU A 148 8.52 -8.67 4.29
CA LEU A 148 8.50 -7.60 5.29
C LEU A 148 8.12 -6.26 4.64
N GLY A 149 8.71 -5.95 3.49
CA GLY A 149 8.41 -4.76 2.69
C GLY A 149 6.96 -4.71 2.23
N THR A 150 6.40 -5.85 1.83
CA THR A 150 5.00 -6.01 1.43
C THR A 150 4.04 -5.80 2.61
N ARG A 151 4.34 -6.40 3.78
CA ARG A 151 3.54 -6.25 5.00
C ARG A 151 3.57 -4.84 5.58
N LEU A 152 4.68 -4.12 5.37
CA LEU A 152 4.85 -2.73 5.75
C LEU A 152 4.29 -1.74 4.71
N GLY A 153 4.00 -2.21 3.48
CA GLY A 153 3.59 -1.36 2.36
C GLY A 153 4.70 -0.40 1.93
N ILE A 154 5.96 -0.82 2.04
CA ILE A 154 7.16 -0.07 1.60
C ILE A 154 7.55 -0.54 0.19
N LEU A 155 7.58 -1.85 -0.04
CA LEU A 155 7.46 -2.41 -1.38
C LEU A 155 5.96 -2.55 -1.64
N GLY A 156 5.39 -1.67 -2.45
CA GLY A 156 4.04 -1.88 -2.96
C GLY A 156 3.97 -3.25 -3.64
N LYS A 157 2.84 -3.97 -3.51
CA LYS A 157 2.61 -5.17 -4.34
C LYS A 157 2.91 -4.79 -5.80
N SER A 158 3.42 -5.74 -6.58
CA SER A 158 3.75 -5.44 -7.98
C SER A 158 2.52 -4.85 -8.68
N ASP A 159 2.72 -3.89 -9.59
CA ASP A 159 1.62 -3.30 -10.36
C ASP A 159 0.77 -4.40 -11.03
N SER A 160 1.41 -5.51 -11.42
CA SER A 160 0.75 -6.70 -11.98
C SER A 160 -0.25 -7.37 -11.03
N GLU A 161 0.14 -7.62 -9.77
CA GLU A 161 -0.75 -8.24 -8.77
C GLU A 161 -1.92 -7.35 -8.39
N HIS A 162 -1.68 -6.03 -8.32
CA HIS A 162 -2.73 -5.04 -8.09
C HIS A 162 -3.74 -5.04 -9.23
N ILE A 163 -3.27 -5.09 -10.48
CA ILE A 163 -4.14 -5.15 -11.65
C ILE A 163 -4.97 -6.43 -11.67
N GLU A 164 -4.39 -7.59 -11.37
CA GLU A 164 -5.14 -8.85 -11.29
C GLU A 164 -6.18 -8.82 -10.17
N MET A 165 -5.82 -8.36 -8.98
CA MET A 165 -6.75 -8.25 -7.85
C MET A 165 -7.93 -7.32 -8.14
N VAL A 166 -7.68 -6.22 -8.84
CA VAL A 166 -8.72 -5.29 -9.31
C VAL A 166 -9.62 -5.96 -10.34
N LYS A 167 -9.04 -6.70 -11.29
CA LYS A 167 -9.79 -7.41 -12.32
C LYS A 167 -10.66 -8.50 -11.72
N ASP A 168 -10.13 -9.28 -10.79
CA ASP A 168 -10.87 -10.33 -10.08
C ASP A 168 -11.98 -9.73 -9.22
N SER A 169 -11.70 -8.60 -8.55
CA SER A 169 -12.71 -7.85 -7.82
C SER A 169 -13.80 -7.37 -8.78
N LEU A 170 -13.47 -6.69 -9.88
CA LEU A 170 -14.44 -6.24 -10.87
C LEU A 170 -15.30 -7.39 -11.40
N GLN A 171 -14.70 -8.53 -11.73
CA GLN A 171 -15.42 -9.71 -12.20
C GLN A 171 -16.38 -10.26 -11.15
N GLU A 172 -15.95 -10.35 -9.89
CA GLU A 172 -16.81 -10.79 -8.80
C GLU A 172 -17.94 -9.79 -8.51
N LEU A 173 -17.69 -8.49 -8.69
CA LEU A 173 -18.72 -7.47 -8.51
C LEU A 173 -19.76 -7.48 -9.62
N LEU A 174 -19.32 -7.69 -10.86
CA LEU A 174 -20.23 -7.93 -11.97
C LEU A 174 -21.03 -9.21 -11.73
N SER A 175 -20.40 -10.29 -11.27
CA SER A 175 -21.07 -11.57 -10.96
C SER A 175 -22.16 -11.41 -9.89
N ARG A 176 -21.92 -10.61 -8.85
CA ARG A 176 -22.89 -10.32 -7.78
C ARG A 176 -23.98 -9.35 -8.20
N THR A 177 -23.66 -8.41 -9.10
CA THR A 177 -24.67 -7.53 -9.70
C THR A 177 -25.71 -8.35 -10.47
N LEU A 178 -25.30 -9.44 -11.13
CA LEU A 178 -26.22 -10.40 -11.76
C LEU A 178 -27.18 -11.07 -10.75
N LYS A 179 -26.76 -11.24 -9.49
CA LYS A 179 -27.54 -11.90 -8.44
C LYS A 179 -28.43 -10.96 -7.62
N ASN A 180 -28.42 -9.65 -7.92
CA ASN A 180 -29.24 -8.62 -7.24
C ASN A 180 -29.01 -8.49 -5.71
N GLU A 181 -27.81 -8.79 -5.23
CA GLU A 181 -27.44 -8.62 -3.81
C GLU A 181 -27.09 -7.16 -3.48
N PHE A 182 -28.06 -6.36 -3.04
CA PHE A 182 -27.87 -4.91 -2.81
C PHE A 182 -26.81 -4.55 -1.75
N GLU A 183 -26.77 -5.25 -0.61
CA GLU A 183 -25.80 -4.96 0.46
C GLU A 183 -24.35 -5.20 0.02
N THR A 184 -24.13 -6.19 -0.86
CA THR A 184 -22.80 -6.51 -1.38
C THR A 184 -22.35 -5.50 -2.43
N ARG A 185 -23.27 -4.88 -3.17
CA ARG A 185 -22.99 -3.76 -4.11
C ARG A 185 -22.44 -2.52 -3.43
N THR A 186 -23.02 -2.09 -2.31
CA THR A 186 -22.55 -0.88 -1.60
C THR A 186 -21.16 -1.09 -1.00
N ARG A 187 -20.89 -2.29 -0.46
CA ARG A 187 -19.57 -2.65 0.08
C ARG A 187 -18.51 -2.66 -1.02
N ALA A 188 -18.87 -3.19 -2.18
CA ALA A 188 -18.04 -3.23 -3.37
C ALA A 188 -17.65 -1.85 -3.92
N GLU A 189 -18.65 -0.99 -4.09
CA GLU A 189 -18.47 0.41 -4.50
C GLU A 189 -17.52 1.15 -3.55
N LYS A 190 -17.73 0.98 -2.23
CA LYS A 190 -16.87 1.58 -1.22
C LYS A 190 -15.42 1.10 -1.34
N HIS A 191 -15.21 -0.21 -1.47
CA HIS A 191 -13.85 -0.76 -1.64
C HIS A 191 -13.17 -0.28 -2.92
N MET A 192 -13.89 -0.18 -4.04
CA MET A 192 -13.31 0.37 -5.26
C MET A 192 -13.01 1.86 -5.14
N SER A 193 -13.90 2.65 -4.52
CA SER A 193 -13.64 4.07 -4.27
C SER A 193 -12.42 4.28 -3.37
N GLU A 194 -12.29 3.50 -2.29
CA GLU A 194 -11.10 3.49 -1.42
C GLU A 194 -9.84 3.12 -2.19
N TYR A 195 -9.92 2.13 -3.09
CA TYR A 195 -8.82 1.71 -3.93
C TYR A 195 -8.35 2.79 -4.90
N PHE A 196 -9.27 3.45 -5.61
CA PHE A 196 -8.95 4.56 -6.52
C PHE A 196 -8.35 5.78 -5.80
N LYS A 197 -8.76 5.98 -4.54
CA LYS A 197 -8.24 7.03 -3.65
C LYS A 197 -6.90 6.68 -3.01
N ALA A 198 -6.48 5.42 -3.02
CA ALA A 198 -5.19 5.03 -2.48
C ALA A 198 -4.02 5.61 -3.32
N GLU A 199 -2.86 5.75 -2.69
CA GLU A 199 -1.59 6.10 -3.34
C GLU A 199 -1.05 4.91 -4.17
N VAL A 200 -1.84 4.43 -5.12
CA VAL A 200 -1.43 3.43 -6.13
C VAL A 200 -0.78 4.11 -7.35
N SER A 201 0.09 3.37 -8.03
CA SER A 201 0.85 3.86 -9.19
C SER A 201 -0.07 4.33 -10.33
N PRO A 202 0.39 5.28 -11.17
CA PRO A 202 -0.37 5.72 -12.35
C PRO A 202 -0.74 4.56 -13.29
N ALA A 203 0.18 3.61 -13.49
CA ALA A 203 -0.03 2.45 -14.36
C ALA A 203 -1.20 1.56 -13.89
N VAL A 204 -1.31 1.33 -12.58
CA VAL A 204 -2.42 0.58 -11.98
C VAL A 204 -3.74 1.32 -12.16
N LYS A 205 -3.75 2.65 -11.97
CA LYS A 205 -4.94 3.47 -12.19
C LYS A 205 -5.39 3.41 -13.66
N ASP A 206 -4.46 3.48 -14.61
CA ASP A 206 -4.76 3.39 -16.05
C ASP A 206 -5.28 2.02 -16.46
N ALA A 207 -4.69 0.94 -15.94
CA ALA A 207 -5.17 -0.41 -16.16
C ALA A 207 -6.60 -0.60 -15.60
N CYS A 208 -6.89 -0.06 -14.43
CA CYS A 208 -8.23 -0.11 -13.84
C CYS A 208 -9.25 0.70 -14.66
N ARG A 209 -8.88 1.89 -15.13
CA ARG A 209 -9.72 2.68 -16.06
C ARG A 209 -10.04 1.88 -17.32
N SER A 210 -9.04 1.23 -17.90
CA SER A 210 -9.19 0.39 -19.09
C SER A 210 -10.14 -0.79 -18.83
N ALA A 211 -10.01 -1.46 -17.69
CA ALA A 211 -10.89 -2.57 -17.32
C ALA A 211 -12.36 -2.13 -17.14
N LEU A 212 -12.60 -1.04 -16.40
CA LEU A 212 -13.95 -0.49 -16.22
C LEU A 212 -14.57 -0.04 -17.55
N LEU A 213 -13.78 0.64 -18.39
CA LEU A 213 -14.23 1.08 -19.71
C LEU A 213 -14.58 -0.10 -20.61
N LYS A 214 -13.78 -1.18 -20.57
CA LYS A 214 -14.03 -2.40 -21.33
C LYS A 214 -15.36 -3.06 -20.93
N GLU A 215 -15.65 -3.13 -19.63
CA GLU A 215 -16.91 -3.70 -19.15
C GLU A 215 -18.11 -2.82 -19.52
N PHE A 216 -17.97 -1.50 -19.40
CA PHE A 216 -18.98 -0.54 -19.85
C PHE A 216 -19.29 -0.72 -21.34
N SER A 217 -18.26 -0.68 -22.19
CA SER A 217 -18.42 -0.84 -23.63
C SER A 217 -18.99 -2.22 -23.98
N GLY A 218 -18.58 -3.27 -23.27
CA GLY A 218 -19.12 -4.61 -23.43
C GLY A 218 -20.63 -4.67 -23.17
N ASP A 219 -21.12 -4.05 -22.10
CA ASP A 219 -22.55 -4.00 -21.79
C ASP A 219 -23.33 -3.11 -22.79
N VAL A 220 -22.73 -2.03 -23.29
CA VAL A 220 -23.32 -1.20 -24.36
C VAL A 220 -23.50 -2.01 -25.66
N GLU A 221 -22.49 -2.78 -26.08
CA GLU A 221 -22.60 -3.64 -27.27
C GLU A 221 -23.65 -4.75 -27.07
N ARG A 222 -23.78 -5.30 -25.87
CA ARG A 222 -24.80 -6.31 -25.55
C ARG A 222 -26.23 -5.76 -25.55
N ILE A 223 -26.44 -4.49 -25.22
CA ILE A 223 -27.74 -3.83 -25.38
C ILE A 223 -28.09 -3.65 -26.86
N LYS A 224 -27.09 -3.34 -27.69
CA LYS A 224 -27.29 -3.15 -29.14
C LYS A 224 -27.58 -4.46 -29.88
N SER A 225 -27.09 -5.59 -29.37
CA SER A 225 -27.29 -6.92 -29.97
C SER A 225 -28.73 -7.46 -29.79
N GLU A 226 -28.98 -8.69 -30.25
CA GLU A 226 -30.26 -9.41 -30.10
C GLU A 226 -30.33 -10.26 -28.81
N ASP A 227 -29.52 -9.94 -27.80
CA ASP A 227 -29.51 -10.68 -26.54
C ASP A 227 -30.84 -10.49 -25.78
N LYS A 228 -31.37 -11.56 -25.20
CA LYS A 228 -32.63 -11.54 -24.44
C LYS A 228 -32.47 -10.93 -23.04
N ASN A 229 -31.23 -10.76 -22.56
CA ASN A 229 -30.94 -10.28 -21.21
C ASN A 229 -30.74 -8.76 -21.12
N ILE A 230 -31.43 -7.95 -21.93
CA ILE A 230 -31.27 -6.48 -21.95
C ILE A 230 -31.42 -5.86 -20.55
N GLU A 231 -32.40 -6.31 -19.76
CA GLU A 231 -32.62 -5.83 -18.38
C GLU A 231 -31.37 -5.97 -17.50
N LEU A 232 -30.68 -7.10 -17.63
CA LEU A 232 -29.46 -7.39 -16.91
C LEU A 232 -28.34 -6.39 -17.25
N TYR A 233 -28.16 -6.11 -18.54
CA TYR A 233 -27.14 -5.18 -19.02
C TYR A 233 -27.47 -3.74 -18.66
N CYS A 234 -28.74 -3.33 -18.73
CA CYS A 234 -29.17 -2.02 -18.26
C CYS A 234 -28.91 -1.83 -16.75
N ASN A 235 -29.25 -2.83 -15.92
CA ASN A 235 -28.99 -2.81 -14.48
C ASN A 235 -27.48 -2.70 -14.18
N ARG A 236 -26.67 -3.55 -14.83
CA ARG A 236 -25.20 -3.54 -14.71
C ARG A 236 -24.61 -2.19 -15.13
N LEU A 237 -25.05 -1.64 -16.26
CA LEU A 237 -24.61 -0.33 -16.72
C LEU A 237 -24.96 0.78 -15.72
N SER A 238 -26.17 0.78 -15.18
CA SER A 238 -26.60 1.79 -14.21
C SER A 238 -25.74 1.77 -12.94
N TRP A 239 -25.40 0.58 -12.47
CA TRP A 239 -24.49 0.37 -11.36
C TRP A 239 -23.05 0.80 -11.69
N LEU A 240 -22.51 0.32 -12.82
CA LEU A 240 -21.14 0.59 -13.25
C LEU A 240 -20.89 2.09 -13.46
N VAL A 241 -21.84 2.81 -14.06
CA VAL A 241 -21.78 4.27 -14.20
C VAL A 241 -21.72 4.96 -12.82
N GLY A 242 -22.47 4.45 -11.83
CA GLY A 242 -22.41 4.94 -10.46
C GLY A 242 -21.04 4.73 -9.80
N VAL A 243 -20.45 3.54 -9.97
CA VAL A 243 -19.07 3.24 -9.53
C VAL A 243 -18.10 4.23 -10.17
N ILE A 244 -18.13 4.35 -11.50
CA ILE A 244 -17.20 5.19 -12.26
C ILE A 244 -17.29 6.65 -11.79
N GLN A 245 -18.51 7.18 -11.62
CA GLN A 245 -18.74 8.53 -11.07
C GLN A 245 -18.07 8.73 -9.71
N SER A 246 -18.10 7.73 -8.83
CA SER A 246 -17.54 7.81 -7.47
C SER A 246 -16.02 7.65 -7.40
N CYS A 247 -15.40 7.12 -8.46
CA CYS A 247 -14.00 6.71 -8.50
C CYS A 247 -13.14 7.66 -9.32
N ASP A 248 -13.58 8.05 -10.53
CA ASP A 248 -12.76 8.81 -11.47
C ASP A 248 -13.60 9.73 -12.38
N GLY A 249 -13.49 11.05 -12.16
CA GLY A 249 -14.23 12.05 -12.91
C GLY A 249 -13.87 12.12 -14.41
N LYS A 250 -12.62 11.83 -14.78
CA LYS A 250 -12.18 11.86 -16.19
C LYS A 250 -12.76 10.67 -16.95
N LEU A 251 -12.74 9.49 -16.33
CA LEU A 251 -13.39 8.30 -16.89
C LEU A 251 -14.91 8.49 -16.96
N PHE A 252 -15.52 9.10 -15.94
CA PHE A 252 -16.94 9.41 -15.94
C PHE A 252 -17.34 10.35 -17.08
N GLU A 253 -16.56 11.40 -17.36
CA GLU A 253 -16.76 12.28 -18.52
C GLU A 253 -16.64 11.50 -19.85
N THR A 254 -15.68 10.58 -19.94
CA THR A 254 -15.47 9.75 -21.14
C THR A 254 -16.66 8.84 -21.40
N VAL A 255 -17.13 8.14 -20.35
CA VAL A 255 -18.32 7.28 -20.40
C VAL A 255 -19.58 8.06 -20.75
N LEU A 256 -19.74 9.27 -20.20
CA LEU A 256 -20.86 10.15 -20.52
C LEU A 256 -20.91 10.47 -22.02
N LYS A 257 -19.78 10.83 -22.63
CA LYS A 257 -19.69 11.12 -24.07
C LYS A 257 -19.99 9.87 -24.90
N LEU A 258 -19.32 8.76 -24.62
CA LEU A 258 -19.51 7.49 -25.33
C LEU A 258 -20.97 7.02 -25.29
N PHE A 259 -21.62 7.13 -24.12
CA PHE A 259 -23.03 6.77 -23.97
C PHE A 259 -23.93 7.68 -24.81
N CYS A 260 -23.74 9.00 -24.72
CA CYS A 260 -24.69 9.95 -25.29
C CYS A 260 -24.51 10.18 -26.79
N GLU A 261 -23.31 9.99 -27.31
CA GLU A 261 -22.99 10.16 -28.74
C GLU A 261 -23.29 8.90 -29.57
N ASP A 262 -23.47 7.73 -28.94
CA ASP A 262 -23.84 6.48 -29.62
C ASP A 262 -25.32 6.47 -30.02
N THR A 263 -25.58 6.81 -31.29
CA THR A 263 -26.93 6.81 -31.88
C THR A 263 -27.53 5.42 -32.00
N ASN A 264 -26.72 4.38 -32.22
CA ASN A 264 -27.19 3.00 -32.32
C ASN A 264 -27.66 2.48 -30.96
N LEU A 265 -26.95 2.84 -29.89
CA LEU A 265 -27.36 2.55 -28.52
C LEU A 265 -28.71 3.20 -28.21
N ARG A 266 -28.87 4.50 -28.52
CA ARG A 266 -30.13 5.20 -28.30
C ARG A 266 -31.30 4.55 -29.04
N ASN A 267 -31.11 4.20 -30.32
CA ASN A 267 -32.15 3.54 -31.12
C ASN A 267 -32.52 2.17 -30.53
N SER A 268 -31.51 1.37 -30.16
CA SER A 268 -31.72 0.08 -29.49
C SER A 268 -32.47 0.23 -28.17
N ILE A 269 -32.17 1.27 -27.39
CA ILE A 269 -32.90 1.57 -26.16
C ILE A 269 -34.37 1.91 -26.45
N ASN A 270 -34.65 2.73 -27.46
CA ASN A 270 -36.02 3.11 -27.81
C ASN A 270 -36.84 1.90 -28.30
N GLU A 271 -36.24 1.01 -29.07
CA GLU A 271 -36.94 -0.12 -29.70
C GLU A 271 -37.07 -1.33 -28.77
N LYS A 272 -36.04 -1.61 -27.97
CA LYS A 272 -35.88 -2.93 -27.31
C LYS A 272 -36.04 -2.89 -25.80
N THR A 273 -36.05 -1.72 -25.15
CA THR A 273 -35.99 -1.64 -23.68
C THR A 273 -37.33 -2.05 -23.05
N PRO A 274 -37.39 -3.16 -22.29
CA PRO A 274 -38.58 -3.52 -21.52
C PRO A 274 -38.88 -2.48 -20.43
N GLU A 275 -40.13 -2.39 -19.98
CA GLU A 275 -40.57 -1.38 -18.99
C GLU A 275 -39.70 -1.37 -17.70
N ARG A 276 -39.33 -2.56 -17.19
CA ARG A 276 -38.49 -2.69 -15.98
C ARG A 276 -37.06 -2.17 -16.19
N SER A 277 -36.57 -2.20 -17.42
CA SER A 277 -35.22 -1.74 -17.79
C SER A 277 -35.15 -0.23 -17.97
N ALA A 278 -36.28 0.42 -18.26
CA ALA A 278 -36.38 1.87 -18.44
C ALA A 278 -35.88 2.64 -17.21
N TYR A 279 -36.17 2.13 -16.00
CA TYR A 279 -35.70 2.70 -14.74
C TYR A 279 -34.17 2.85 -14.70
N PHE A 280 -33.43 1.82 -15.12
CA PHE A 280 -31.96 1.82 -15.07
C PHE A 280 -31.35 2.86 -16.00
N ILE A 281 -31.90 2.99 -17.22
CA ILE A 281 -31.46 3.99 -18.21
C ILE A 281 -31.84 5.41 -17.76
N LEU A 282 -33.05 5.61 -17.25
CA LEU A 282 -33.49 6.90 -16.69
C LEU A 282 -32.61 7.31 -15.50
N ASN A 283 -32.21 6.36 -14.64
CA ASN A 283 -31.29 6.62 -13.55
C ASN A 283 -29.91 7.09 -14.05
N ILE A 284 -29.37 6.49 -15.12
CA ILE A 284 -28.12 6.95 -15.75
C ILE A 284 -28.28 8.38 -16.27
N LEU A 285 -29.31 8.64 -17.08
CA LEU A 285 -29.49 9.94 -17.74
C LEU A 285 -29.80 11.06 -16.73
N ARG A 286 -30.80 10.88 -15.86
CA ARG A 286 -31.24 11.91 -14.90
C ARG A 286 -30.32 12.01 -13.69
N ASN A 287 -30.18 10.91 -12.95
CA ASN A 287 -29.60 10.95 -11.61
C ASN A 287 -28.07 10.94 -11.63
N ARG A 288 -27.45 10.48 -12.72
CA ARG A 288 -26.00 10.49 -12.89
C ARG A 288 -25.56 11.64 -13.79
N PHE A 289 -25.88 11.60 -15.09
CA PHE A 289 -25.33 12.55 -16.06
C PHE A 289 -25.89 13.97 -15.91
N LEU A 290 -27.22 14.15 -15.98
CA LEU A 290 -27.83 15.48 -15.89
C LEU A 290 -27.59 16.13 -14.54
N LYS A 291 -27.70 15.36 -13.45
CA LYS A 291 -27.39 15.85 -12.10
C LYS A 291 -25.93 16.28 -11.96
N ALA A 292 -24.97 15.50 -12.45
CA ALA A 292 -23.55 15.86 -12.40
C ALA A 292 -23.25 17.12 -13.21
N MET A 293 -23.83 17.27 -14.41
CA MET A 293 -23.70 18.48 -15.21
C MET A 293 -24.34 19.70 -14.54
N GLY A 294 -25.51 19.53 -13.91
CA GLY A 294 -26.23 20.60 -13.23
C GLY A 294 -25.54 21.09 -11.95
N ASN A 295 -24.89 20.18 -11.22
CA ASN A 295 -24.12 20.51 -10.01
C ASN A 295 -22.74 21.10 -10.32
N GLY A 296 -22.24 20.96 -11.54
CA GLY A 296 -20.87 21.30 -11.90
C GLY A 296 -19.84 20.22 -11.55
N ASP A 297 -20.27 19.00 -11.24
CA ASP A 297 -19.40 17.84 -11.00
C ASP A 297 -18.68 17.41 -12.28
N ILE A 298 -19.29 17.65 -13.45
CA ILE A 298 -18.65 17.58 -14.78
C ILE A 298 -18.86 18.90 -15.52
N ILE A 299 -17.77 19.42 -16.10
CA ILE A 299 -17.82 20.60 -16.97
C ILE A 299 -17.85 20.16 -18.43
N THR A 300 -19.02 20.26 -19.06
CA THR A 300 -19.20 19.97 -20.50
C THR A 300 -19.41 21.24 -21.34
N PRO A 301 -18.91 21.31 -22.59
CA PRO A 301 -19.17 22.42 -23.51
C PRO A 301 -20.67 22.71 -23.70
N LYS A 302 -21.02 23.97 -24.00
CA LYS A 302 -22.41 24.36 -24.32
C LYS A 302 -22.99 23.52 -25.47
N SER A 303 -22.20 23.30 -26.51
CA SER A 303 -22.60 22.49 -27.68
C SER A 303 -23.00 21.08 -27.28
N PHE A 304 -22.22 20.43 -26.41
CA PHE A 304 -22.51 19.08 -25.92
C PHE A 304 -23.80 19.02 -25.08
N ARG A 305 -24.02 19.99 -24.19
CA ARG A 305 -25.26 20.06 -23.38
C ARG A 305 -26.50 20.20 -24.24
N VAL A 306 -26.44 21.05 -25.26
CA VAL A 306 -27.53 21.21 -26.24
C VAL A 306 -27.73 19.91 -27.01
N PHE A 307 -26.65 19.29 -27.50
CA PHE A 307 -26.72 18.00 -28.20
C PHE A 307 -27.42 16.93 -27.35
N LEU A 308 -27.03 16.76 -26.08
CA LEU A 308 -27.60 15.77 -25.18
C LEU A 308 -29.10 16.00 -24.97
N LEU A 309 -29.51 17.24 -24.69
CA LEU A 309 -30.92 17.56 -24.48
C LEU A 309 -31.74 17.34 -25.75
N THR A 310 -31.26 17.78 -26.91
CA THR A 310 -31.97 17.59 -28.18
C THR A 310 -32.10 16.12 -28.56
N ASN A 311 -31.12 15.29 -28.23
CA ASN A 311 -31.07 13.90 -28.67
C ASN A 311 -31.66 12.89 -27.68
N TRP A 312 -31.67 13.19 -26.38
CA TRP A 312 -32.07 12.23 -25.35
C TRP A 312 -33.37 12.60 -24.63
N VAL A 313 -33.90 13.82 -24.79
CA VAL A 313 -35.16 14.21 -24.15
C VAL A 313 -36.33 13.35 -24.64
N GLU A 314 -36.45 13.11 -25.93
CA GLU A 314 -37.52 12.27 -26.48
C GLU A 314 -37.43 10.83 -25.97
N THR A 315 -36.23 10.24 -25.98
CA THR A 315 -35.97 8.92 -25.37
C THR A 315 -36.34 8.92 -23.88
N MET A 316 -35.97 9.93 -23.11
CA MET A 316 -36.33 10.01 -21.69
C MET A 316 -37.85 10.11 -21.50
N VAL A 317 -38.56 10.88 -22.33
CA VAL A 317 -40.03 10.97 -22.27
C VAL A 317 -40.65 9.61 -22.60
N HIS A 318 -40.22 8.98 -23.69
CA HIS A 318 -40.68 7.65 -24.10
C HIS A 318 -40.51 6.63 -22.96
N LEU A 319 -39.32 6.53 -22.37
CA LEU A 319 -39.03 5.62 -21.26
C LEU A 319 -39.84 5.94 -19.98
N ASN A 320 -40.19 7.21 -19.75
CA ASN A 320 -40.90 7.65 -18.55
C ASN A 320 -42.42 7.40 -18.63
N VAL A 321 -42.99 7.33 -19.85
CA VAL A 321 -44.39 6.91 -20.06
C VAL A 321 -44.60 5.48 -19.57
N TYR A 322 -43.68 4.57 -19.87
CA TYR A 322 -43.72 3.19 -19.36
C TYR A 322 -43.57 3.11 -17.85
N TYR A 323 -42.71 3.94 -17.25
CA TYR A 323 -42.49 3.97 -15.80
C TYR A 323 -43.71 4.46 -15.02
N SER A 324 -44.52 5.36 -15.60
CA SER A 324 -45.68 5.97 -14.93
C SER A 324 -46.95 5.09 -14.96
N ILE A 325 -46.96 4.02 -15.76
CA ILE A 325 -48.11 3.10 -15.88
C ILE A 325 -48.02 1.95 -14.85
N THR A 326 -46.87 1.78 -14.19
CA THR A 326 -46.58 0.65 -13.29
C THR A 326 -46.50 1.01 -11.79
N ILE A 327 -46.83 2.25 -11.40
CA ILE A 327 -46.98 2.69 -9.99
C ILE A 327 -48.46 2.89 -9.69
#